data_AF-A0A3D5CGJ1-F1
#
_entry.id   AF-A0A3D5CGJ1-F1
#
_cell.length_a   1.000
_cell.length_b   1.000
_cell.length_c   1.000
_cell.angle_alpha   90.00
_cell.angle_beta   90.00
_cell.angle_gamma   90.00
#
_symmetry.space_group_name_H-M   'P 1'
#
loop_
_entity.id
_entity.type
_entity.pdbx_description
1 polymer ?
#
loop_
_entity_poly.entity_id
_entity_poly.type
_entity_poly.pdbx_seq_one_letter_code
_entity_poly.pdbx_strand_id
1 'polypeptide(L)' 'ADVLESLAYRFAIVGFVFWTFTLIAGAIWANDSWGRYWGFDVKEVWTFVIWVLYAGYIHARATRGWRG' A
#
# COMPACT_ATOMS: atom_id res chain seq x y z
N ALA A 1 -12.58 16.72 15.65
CA ALA A 1 -11.43 15.91 15.20
C ALA A 1 -11.88 14.85 14.21
N ASP A 2 -13.05 14.24 14.40
CA ASP A 2 -13.57 13.11 13.62
C ASP A 2 -13.64 13.33 12.10
N VAL A 3 -13.94 14.55 11.64
CA VAL A 3 -14.00 14.86 10.20
C VAL A 3 -12.62 14.73 9.54
N LEU A 4 -11.57 15.25 10.19
CA LEU A 4 -10.20 15.17 9.68
C LEU A 4 -9.71 13.71 9.68
N GLU A 5 -10.03 12.95 10.72
CA GLU A 5 -9.67 11.54 10.81
C GLU A 5 -10.41 10.67 9.78
N SER A 6 -11.70 10.93 9.56
CA SER A 6 -12.48 10.27 8.51
C SER A 6 -11.92 10.58 7.13
N LEU A 7 -11.54 11.83 6.88
CA LEU A 7 -10.93 12.26 5.63
C LEU A 7 -9.55 11.61 5.42
N ALA A 8 -8.70 11.61 6.45
CA ALA A 8 -7.38 10.96 6.41
C ALA A 8 -7.50 9.47 6.08
N TYR A 9 -8.48 8.77 6.68
CA TYR A 9 -8.72 7.36 6.37
C TYR A 9 -9.20 7.12 4.94
N ARG A 10 -10.07 7.99 4.40
CA ARG A 10 -10.48 7.91 2.99
C ARG A 10 -9.29 8.10 2.06
N PHE A 11 -8.42 9.08 2.35
CA PHE A 11 -7.18 9.25 1.60
C PHE A 11 -6.25 8.05 1.73
N ALA A 12 -6.15 7.43 2.91
CA ALA A 12 -5.37 6.23 3.09
C ALA A 12 -5.88 5.06 2.22
N ILE A 13 -7.20 4.88 2.13
CA ILE A 13 -7.81 3.88 1.24
C ILE A 13 -7.49 4.17 -0.22
N VAL A 14 -7.67 5.42 -0.65
CA VAL A 14 -7.36 5.82 -2.03
C VAL A 14 -5.88 5.60 -2.33
N GLY A 15 -4.99 5.98 -1.41
CA GLY A 15 -3.55 5.74 -1.48
C GLY A 15 -3.22 4.25 -1.61
N PHE A 16 -3.87 3.39 -0.82
CA PHE A 16 -3.67 1.94 -0.89
C PHE A 16 -4.06 1.35 -2.25
N VAL A 17 -5.18 1.80 -2.84
CA VAL A 17 -5.61 1.36 -4.17
C VAL A 17 -4.57 1.74 -5.23
N PHE A 18 -4.13 3.00 -5.25
CA PHE A 18 -3.08 3.44 -6.17
C PHE A 18 -1.77 2.69 -5.95
N TRP A 19 -1.38 2.47 -4.69
CA TRP A 19 -0.15 1.76 -4.36
C TRP A 19 -0.19 0.29 -4.79
N THR A 20 -1.37 -0.33 -4.75
CA THR A 20 -1.59 -1.70 -5.27
C THR A 20 -1.34 -1.74 -6.78
N PHE A 21 -1.85 -0.76 -7.53
CA PHE A 21 -1.55 -0.66 -8.96
C PHE A 21 -0.06 -0.43 -9.22
N THR A 22 0.59 0.45 -8.45
CA THR A 22 2.04 0.69 -8.56
C THR A 22 2.84 -0.59 -8.32
N LEU A 23 2.47 -1.39 -7.32
CA LEU A 23 3.15 -2.66 -7.01
C LEU A 23 3.00 -3.66 -8.17
N ILE A 24 1.78 -3.84 -8.69
CA ILE A 24 1.52 -4.75 -9.81
C ILE A 24 2.25 -4.27 -11.08
N ALA A 25 2.14 -2.98 -11.41
CA ALA A 25 2.82 -2.39 -12.56
C ALA A 25 4.35 -2.52 -12.43
N GLY A 26 4.88 -2.32 -11.22
CA GLY A 26 6.30 -2.50 -10.91
C GLY A 26 6.77 -3.93 -11.14
N ALA A 27 5.99 -4.93 -10.73
CA ALA A 27 6.31 -6.34 -10.97
C ALA A 27 6.29 -6.72 -12.46
N ILE A 28 5.32 -6.20 -13.22
CA ILE A 28 5.24 -6.42 -14.68
C ILE A 28 6.47 -5.80 -15.37
N TRP A 29 6.80 -4.56 -15.02
CA TRP A 29 7.95 -3.88 -15.59
C TRP A 29 9.28 -4.52 -15.19
N ALA A 30 9.37 -5.06 -13.96
CA ALA A 30 10.55 -5.80 -13.53
C ALA A 30 10.80 -7.04 -14.41
N ASN A 31 9.73 -7.72 -14.81
CA ASN A 31 9.83 -8.85 -15.73
C ASN A 31 10.31 -8.42 -17.12
N ASP A 32 9.83 -7.29 -17.63
CA ASP A 32 10.27 -6.74 -18.91
C ASP A 32 11.75 -6.29 -18.89
N SER A 33 12.20 -5.69 -17.79
CA SER A 33 13.55 -5.12 -17.69
C SER A 33 14.63 -6.14 -17.30
N TRP A 34 14.30 -7.12 -16.47
CA TRP A 34 15.27 -8.06 -15.88
C TRP A 34 14.89 -9.53 -16.03
N GLY A 35 13.78 -9.86 -16.70
CA GLY A 35 13.34 -11.24 -16.91
C GLY A 35 12.76 -11.94 -15.68
N ARG A 36 12.43 -11.19 -14.62
CA ARG A 36 11.79 -11.71 -13.39
C ARG A 36 10.79 -10.71 -12.81
N TYR A 37 9.67 -11.21 -12.28
CA TYR A 37 8.65 -10.37 -11.64
C TYR A 37 9.08 -9.79 -10.29
N TRP A 38 10.04 -10.42 -9.61
CA TRP A 38 10.51 -10.02 -8.30
C TRP A 38 11.95 -10.48 -8.07
N GLY A 39 12.77 -9.59 -7.53
CA GLY A 39 14.19 -9.76 -7.29
C GLY A 39 14.66 -9.39 -5.87
N PHE A 40 13.75 -9.01 -4.97
CA PHE A 40 14.06 -8.59 -3.58
C PHE A 40 15.07 -7.44 -3.48
N ASP A 41 15.10 -6.58 -4.49
CA ASP A 41 15.90 -5.37 -4.42
C ASP A 41 15.24 -4.31 -3.51
N VAL A 42 16.01 -3.27 -3.18
CA VAL A 42 15.57 -2.23 -2.24
C VAL A 42 14.26 -1.57 -2.66
N LYS A 43 14.05 -1.27 -3.96
CA LYS A 43 12.81 -0.62 -4.42
C LYS A 43 11.61 -1.56 -4.29
N GLU A 44 11.76 -2.85 -4.61
CA GLU A 44 10.68 -3.84 -4.58
C GLU A 44 10.28 -4.14 -3.14
N VAL A 45 11.27 -4.38 -2.27
CA VAL A 45 11.00 -4.62 -0.85
C VAL A 45 10.33 -3.41 -0.20
N TRP A 46 10.80 -2.19 -0.45
CA TRP A 46 10.17 -0.99 0.14
C TRP A 46 8.77 -0.72 -0.41
N THR A 47 8.53 -0.93 -1.70
CA THR A 47 7.18 -0.80 -2.27
C THR A 47 6.21 -1.79 -1.63
N PHE A 48 6.65 -3.02 -1.35
CA PHE A 48 5.86 -4.00 -0.59
C PHE A 48 5.68 -3.62 0.89
N VAL A 49 6.73 -3.16 1.58
CA VAL A 49 6.63 -2.71 2.98
C VAL A 49 5.61 -1.58 3.12
N ILE A 50 5.64 -0.59 2.24
CA ILE A 50 4.66 0.51 2.23
C ILE A 50 3.24 -0.05 2.01
N TRP A 51 3.08 -1.00 1.07
CA TRP A 51 1.81 -1.66 0.82
C TRP A 51 1.26 -2.35 2.09
N VAL A 52 2.11 -3.08 2.81
CA VAL A 52 1.75 -3.75 4.08
C VAL A 52 1.39 -2.73 5.17
N LEU A 53 2.09 -1.60 5.25
CA LEU A 53 1.76 -0.54 6.22
C LEU A 53 0.37 0.06 5.95
N TYR A 54 0.04 0.35 4.69
CA TYR A 54 -1.31 0.79 4.32
C TYR A 54 -2.37 -0.27 4.66
N ALA A 55 -2.14 -1.52 4.26
CA ALA A 55 -3.06 -2.62 4.55
C ALA A 55 -3.27 -2.81 6.06
N GLY A 56 -2.19 -2.79 6.84
CA GLY A 56 -2.21 -2.92 8.29
C GLY A 56 -2.94 -1.77 8.97
N TYR A 57 -2.70 -0.53 8.55
CA TYR A 57 -3.42 0.64 9.06
C TYR A 57 -4.92 0.55 8.78
N ILE A 58 -5.29 0.24 7.53
CA ILE A 58 -6.70 0.15 7.12
C ILE A 58 -7.40 -1.02 7.83
N HIS A 59 -6.73 -2.17 7.92
CA HIS A 59 -7.25 -3.36 8.59
C HIS A 59 -7.41 -3.14 10.10
N ALA A 60 -6.43 -2.50 10.75
CA ALA A 60 -6.51 -2.17 12.16
C ALA A 60 -7.72 -1.27 12.46
N ARG A 61 -7.95 -0.24 11.63
CA ARG A 61 -9.09 0.69 11.80
C ARG A 61 -10.45 0.08 11.42
N ALA A 62 -10.48 -0.87 10.49
CA ALA A 62 -11.70 -1.57 10.11
C ALA A 62 -12.12 -2.63 11.14
N THR A 63 -11.16 -3.35 11.73
CA THR A 63 -11.42 -4.49 12.63
C THR A 63 -11.55 -4.07 14.09
N ARG A 64 -10.65 -3.22 14.58
CA ARG A 64 -10.84 -2.57 15.88
C ARG A 64 -11.54 -1.27 15.57
N GLY A 65 -12.70 -1.00 16.17
CA GLY A 65 -13.33 0.32 16.13
C GLY A 65 -12.43 1.36 16.79
N TRP A 66 -11.32 1.68 16.14
CA TRP A 66 -10.24 2.49 16.65
C TRP A 66 -10.73 3.92 16.57
N ARG A 67 -11.44 4.29 17.63
CA ARG A 67 -11.69 5.66 18.02
C ARG A 67 -10.38 6.10 18.67
N GLY A 68 -9.61 6.88 17.94
CA GLY A 68 -8.58 7.71 18.56
C GLY A 68 -9.22 8.62 19.60
#